data_AF-A0A1S1P670-F1
#
_entry.id   AF-A0A1S1P670-F1
#
_cell.length_a   1.000
_cell.length_b   1.000
_cell.length_c   1.000
_cell.angle_alpha   90.00
_cell.angle_beta   90.00
_cell.angle_gamma   90.00
#
_symmetry.space_group_name_H-M   'P 1'
#
loop_
_entity.id
_entity.type
_entity.pdbx_description
1 polymer ?
#
loop_
_entity_poly.entity_id
_entity_poly.type
_entity_poly.pdbx_seq_one_letter_code
_entity_poly.pdbx_strand_id
1 'polypeptide(L)' 'MATPVRADDKAACAEGISAVKAQAEKLAPEAVPQKLKRALKIAEREQGEGEFDECLEALDDAKRALPK' A
#
# COMPACT_ATOMS: atom_id res chain seq x y z
N MET A 1 18.19 9.54 21.04
CA MET A 1 18.10 10.17 19.70
C MET A 1 17.33 9.17 18.84
N ALA A 2 16.05 9.43 18.57
CA ALA A 2 15.18 8.50 17.85
C ALA A 2 14.86 9.11 16.48
N THR A 3 15.59 8.69 15.46
CA THR A 3 15.15 8.86 14.08
C THR A 3 15.79 7.77 13.22
N PRO A 4 15.05 6.68 12.99
CA PRO A 4 15.12 6.04 11.67
C PRO A 4 13.73 5.76 11.06
N VAL A 5 12.64 6.22 11.65
CA VAL A 5 11.25 6.01 11.16
C VAL A 5 11.16 6.22 9.64
N ARG A 6 11.62 7.36 9.11
CA ARG A 6 11.46 7.68 7.68
C ARG A 6 12.14 6.74 6.68
N ALA A 7 13.26 6.11 7.04
CA ALA A 7 13.94 5.16 6.14
C ALA A 7 13.26 3.78 6.21
N ASP A 8 12.84 3.38 7.41
CA ASP A 8 12.03 2.19 7.63
C ASP A 8 10.65 2.32 6.96
N ASP A 9 10.01 3.49 7.00
CA ASP A 9 8.71 3.74 6.39
C ASP A 9 8.77 3.67 4.86
N LYS A 10 9.86 4.15 4.25
CA LYS A 10 10.07 4.04 2.80
C LYS A 10 10.14 2.58 2.36
N ALA A 11 10.89 1.77 3.09
CA ALA A 11 11.01 0.34 2.81
C ALA A 11 9.67 -0.36 3.06
N ALA A 12 9.03 -0.10 4.20
CA ALA A 12 7.74 -0.67 4.57
C ALA A 12 6.63 -0.31 3.58
N CYS A 13 6.62 0.92 3.07
CA CYS A 13 5.71 1.34 2.01
C CYS A 13 5.97 0.56 0.70
N ALA A 14 7.22 0.50 0.24
CA ALA A 14 7.57 -0.23 -0.98
C ALA A 14 7.20 -1.73 -0.91
N GLU A 15 7.57 -2.38 0.19
CA GLU A 15 7.28 -3.80 0.44
C GLU A 15 5.78 -4.04 0.59
N GLY A 16 5.07 -3.15 1.29
CA GLY A 16 3.63 -3.23 1.46
C GLY A 16 2.86 -3.11 0.15
N ILE A 17 3.27 -2.19 -0.74
CA ILE A 17 2.69 -2.06 -2.09
C ILE A 17 2.89 -3.37 -2.86
N SER A 18 4.10 -3.92 -2.85
CA SER A 18 4.41 -5.18 -3.52
C SER A 18 3.56 -6.34 -2.99
N ALA A 19 3.45 -6.47 -1.66
CA ALA A 19 2.67 -7.52 -1.02
C ALA A 19 1.17 -7.43 -1.32
N VAL A 20 0.60 -6.23 -1.32
CA VAL A 20 -0.83 -6.03 -1.63
C VAL A 20 -1.10 -6.25 -3.12
N LYS A 21 -0.21 -5.82 -4.03
CA LYS A 21 -0.31 -6.14 -5.47
C LYS A 21 -0.29 -7.65 -5.71
N ALA A 22 0.65 -8.36 -5.10
CA ALA A 22 0.74 -9.81 -5.22
C ALA A 22 -0.51 -10.54 -4.70
N GLN A 23 -1.21 -9.98 -3.71
CA GLN A 23 -2.51 -10.50 -3.26
C GLN A 23 -3.62 -10.17 -4.25
N ALA A 24 -3.65 -8.94 -4.79
CA ALA A 24 -4.62 -8.54 -5.81
C ALA A 24 -4.50 -9.36 -7.10
N GLU A 25 -3.28 -9.75 -7.50
CA GLU A 25 -3.02 -10.62 -8.66
C GLU A 25 -3.56 -12.04 -8.51
N LYS A 26 -3.77 -12.51 -7.28
CA LYS A 26 -4.40 -13.82 -7.01
C LYS A 26 -5.91 -13.78 -7.16
N LEU A 27 -6.51 -12.60 -7.22
CA LEU A 27 -7.94 -12.42 -7.40
C LEU A 27 -8.28 -12.43 -8.88
N ALA A 28 -9.49 -12.91 -9.21
CA ALA A 28 -10.06 -12.65 -10.53
C ALA A 28 -10.16 -11.12 -10.76
N PRO A 29 -9.92 -10.60 -11.98
CA PRO A 29 -9.93 -9.16 -12.24
C PRO A 29 -11.24 -8.45 -11.84
N GLU A 30 -12.35 -9.17 -11.93
CA GLU A 30 -13.69 -8.73 -11.50
C GLU A 30 -13.89 -8.77 -9.98
N ALA A 31 -13.12 -9.60 -9.27
CA ALA A 31 -13.16 -9.75 -7.82
C ALA A 31 -12.25 -8.74 -7.09
N VAL A 32 -11.37 -8.03 -7.81
CA VAL A 32 -10.51 -6.97 -7.22
C VAL A 32 -11.38 -5.76 -6.87
N PRO A 33 -11.56 -5.42 -5.58
CA PRO A 33 -12.46 -4.34 -5.19
C PRO A 33 -11.95 -2.97 -5.69
N GLN A 34 -12.86 -2.09 -6.12
CA GLN A 34 -12.50 -0.72 -6.54
C GLN A 34 -11.78 0.06 -5.43
N LYS A 35 -12.16 -0.19 -4.17
CA LYS A 35 -11.49 0.39 -3.00
C LYS A 35 -10.02 -0.03 -2.91
N LEU A 36 -9.72 -1.31 -3.14
CA LEU A 36 -8.36 -1.83 -3.18
C LEU A 36 -7.53 -1.17 -4.29
N LYS A 37 -8.09 -1.05 -5.50
CA LYS A 37 -7.41 -0.38 -6.64
C LYS A 37 -7.10 1.08 -6.32
N ARG A 38 -8.04 1.79 -5.72
CA ARG A 38 -7.87 3.20 -5.34
C ARG A 38 -6.81 3.37 -4.24
N ALA A 39 -6.87 2.55 -3.19
CA ALA A 39 -5.93 2.61 -2.09
C ALA A 39 -4.49 2.28 -2.54
N LEU A 40 -4.32 1.26 -3.39
CA LEU A 40 -3.03 0.96 -4.03
C LEU A 40 -2.49 2.15 -4.83
N LYS A 41 -3.34 2.79 -5.64
CA LYS A 41 -2.93 3.96 -6.44
C LYS A 41 -2.48 5.14 -5.57
N ILE A 42 -3.12 5.35 -4.42
CA ILE A 42 -2.70 6.37 -3.46
C ILE A 42 -1.34 5.98 -2.87
N ALA A 43 -1.18 4.76 -2.34
CA ALA A 43 0.10 4.30 -1.80
C ALA A 43 1.27 4.45 -2.79
N GLU A 44 1.06 4.11 -4.07
CA GLU A 44 2.07 4.30 -5.13
C GLU A 44 2.41 5.77 -5.38
N ARG A 45 1.41 6.67 -5.32
CA ARG A 45 1.61 8.11 -5.46
C ARG A 45 2.42 8.66 -4.30
N GLU A 46 2.02 8.34 -3.07
CA GLU A 46 2.69 8.82 -1.85
C GLU A 46 4.13 8.28 -1.74
N GLN A 47 4.39 7.04 -2.16
CA GLN A 47 5.75 6.49 -2.29
C GLN A 47 6.63 7.31 -3.26
N GLY A 48 6.05 7.80 -4.35
CA GLY A 48 6.72 8.65 -5.33
C GLY A 48 6.94 10.08 -4.84
N GLU A 49 6.04 10.59 -4.01
CA GLU A 49 6.11 11.92 -3.40
C GLU A 49 7.00 11.95 -2.14
N GLY A 50 7.31 10.78 -1.56
CA GLY A 50 8.14 10.67 -0.36
C GLY A 50 7.37 10.88 0.96
N GLU A 51 6.04 10.81 0.88
CA GLU A 51 5.06 10.90 1.98
C GLU A 51 4.80 9.48 2.51
N PHE A 52 5.78 8.91 3.20
CA PHE A 52 5.74 7.48 3.57
C PHE A 52 4.70 7.17 4.64
N ASP A 53 4.40 8.10 5.55
CA ASP A 53 3.32 7.95 6.53
C ASP A 53 1.96 7.79 5.84
N GLU A 54 1.65 8.65 4.87
CA GLU A 54 0.40 8.57 4.08
C GLU A 54 0.36 7.31 3.20
N CYS A 55 1.51 6.87 2.68
CA CYS A 55 1.58 5.58 2.02
C CYS A 55 1.18 4.43 2.94
N LEU A 56 1.69 4.40 4.17
CA LEU A 56 1.39 3.35 5.14
C LEU A 56 -0.10 3.34 5.52
N GLU A 57 -0.72 4.51 5.67
CA GLU A 57 -2.17 4.62 5.86
C GLU A 57 -2.95 4.08 4.66
N ALA A 58 -2.57 4.46 3.44
CA ALA A 58 -3.19 3.95 2.22
C ALA A 58 -3.02 2.43 2.06
N LEU A 59 -1.91 1.87 2.55
CA LEU A 59 -1.69 0.42 2.58
C LEU A 59 -2.58 -0.29 3.60
N ASP A 60 -2.87 0.31 4.76
CA ASP A 60 -3.83 -0.24 5.71
C ASP A 60 -5.24 -0.30 5.09
N ASP A 61 -5.65 0.77 4.43
CA ASP A 61 -6.91 0.80 3.66
C ASP A 61 -6.95 -0.26 2.55
N ALA A 62 -5.84 -0.42 1.82
CA ALA A 62 -5.73 -1.43 0.78
C ALA A 62 -5.87 -2.86 1.36
N LYS A 63 -5.20 -3.14 2.49
CA LYS A 63 -5.29 -4.44 3.18
C LYS A 63 -6.71 -4.71 3.67
N ARG A 64 -7.41 -3.71 4.23
CA ARG A 64 -8.82 -3.85 4.65
C ARG A 64 -9.78 -4.08 3.48
N ALA A 65 -9.42 -3.59 2.31
CA ALA A 65 -10.21 -3.76 1.09
C ALA A 65 -9.95 -5.10 0.38
N LEU A 66 -8.97 -5.91 0.82
CA LEU A 66 -8.81 -7.26 0.29
C LEU A 66 -10.03 -8.13 0.70
N PRO A 67 -10.57 -8.92 -0.22
CA PRO A 67 -11.57 -9.94 0.13
C PRO A 67 -10.93 -10.98 1.07
N LYS A 68 -11.70 -11.42 2.06
CA LYS A 68 -11.28 -12.44 3.03
C LYS A 68 -11.22 -13.84 2.42
#